data_AF-A0A2M8PP72-F1
#
_entry.id   AF-A0A2M8PP72-F1
#
_cell.length_a   1.000
_cell.length_b   1.000
_cell.length_c   1.000
_cell.angle_alpha   90.00
_cell.angle_beta   90.00
_cell.angle_gamma   90.00
#
_symmetry.space_group_name_H-M   'P 1'
#
loop_
_entity.id
_entity.type
_entity.pdbx_description
1 polymer ?
#
loop_
_entity_poly.entity_id
_entity_poly.type
_entity_poly.pdbx_seq_one_letter_code
_entity_poly.pdbx_strand_id
1 'polypeptide(L)'
;GKVEELFESIKNAKTYSDEPFTSHLGIEFKKPHQIINRIPLRVTQTNTIKSAIENAKAVPFKELALFVNKRTHCLWHNDKHPSLYLYEKENRCVCFVCGKSVDTIDYIMKRDNVRFIDAVKLLAPIPQVDVGNTVLCDTIKK
;
A
#
# COMPACT_ATOMS: atom_id res chain seq x y z
N GLY A 1 -5.70 -25.51 -28.16
CA GLY A 1 -4.74 -26.26 -27.32
C GLY A 1 -5.37 -26.52 -25.96
N LYS A 2 -4.90 -27.53 -25.21
CA LYS A 2 -5.48 -27.92 -23.91
C LYS A 2 -5.66 -26.76 -22.92
N VAL A 3 -4.91 -25.67 -23.10
CA VAL A 3 -5.00 -24.43 -22.33
C VAL A 3 -6.24 -23.61 -22.70
N GLU A 4 -6.56 -23.44 -23.99
CA GLU A 4 -7.76 -22.70 -24.41
C GLU A 4 -9.07 -23.43 -24.02
N GLU A 5 -9.11 -24.78 -24.09
CA GLU A 5 -10.27 -25.56 -23.63
C GLU A 5 -10.48 -25.46 -22.11
N LEU A 6 -9.40 -25.38 -21.33
CA LEU A 6 -9.45 -25.16 -19.89
C LEU A 6 -9.98 -23.75 -19.57
N PHE A 7 -9.52 -22.73 -20.30
CA PHE A 7 -9.97 -21.35 -20.12
C PHE A 7 -11.46 -21.18 -20.41
N GLU A 8 -11.97 -21.82 -21.46
CA GLU A 8 -13.38 -21.72 -21.82
C GLU A 8 -14.29 -22.55 -20.90
N SER A 9 -13.77 -23.65 -20.36
CA SER A 9 -14.43 -24.40 -19.28
C SER A 9 -14.52 -23.59 -17.99
N ILE A 10 -13.48 -22.80 -17.66
CA ILE A 10 -13.47 -21.91 -16.49
C ILE A 10 -14.45 -20.74 -16.67
N LYS A 11 -14.58 -20.18 -17.88
CA LYS A 11 -15.58 -19.13 -18.16
C LYS A 11 -17.00 -19.67 -17.99
N ASN A 12 -17.28 -20.88 -18.48
CA ASN A 12 -18.59 -21.52 -18.37
C ASN A 12 -18.94 -21.96 -16.93
N ALA A 13 -17.95 -22.26 -16.09
CA ALA A 13 -18.17 -22.60 -14.68
C ALA A 13 -18.62 -21.42 -13.81
N LYS A 14 -18.41 -20.17 -14.25
CA LYS A 14 -18.91 -18.96 -13.56
C LYS A 14 -20.40 -18.67 -13.83
N THR A 15 -21.05 -19.43 -14.70
CA THR A 15 -22.49 -19.32 -14.98
C THR A 15 -23.25 -20.61 -14.64
N TYR A 16 -22.87 -21.29 -13.55
CA TYR A 16 -23.67 -22.40 -13.05
C TYR A 16 -24.74 -21.86 -12.07
N SER A 17 -25.98 -22.08 -12.46
CA SER A 17 -27.24 -21.60 -11.89
C SER A 17 -27.38 -21.82 -10.38
N ASP A 18 -28.08 -20.88 -9.73
CA ASP A 18 -28.47 -20.85 -8.32
C ASP A 18 -29.39 -22.01 -7.83
N GLU A 19 -29.56 -23.08 -8.61
CA GLU A 19 -30.45 -24.19 -8.29
C GLU A 19 -29.77 -25.23 -7.36
N PRO A 20 -30.49 -25.78 -6.35
CA PRO A 20 -29.96 -26.84 -5.50
C PRO A 20 -29.69 -28.11 -6.32
N PHE A 21 -28.59 -28.81 -6.02
CA PHE A 21 -28.24 -30.07 -6.69
C PHE A 21 -28.30 -31.27 -5.74
N THR A 22 -28.94 -32.33 -6.21
CA THR A 22 -29.02 -33.64 -5.57
C THR A 22 -27.92 -34.56 -6.11
N SER A 23 -27.18 -35.22 -5.22
CA SER A 23 -26.20 -36.22 -5.65
C SER A 23 -26.86 -37.43 -6.31
N HIS A 24 -26.10 -38.19 -7.11
CA HIS A 24 -26.52 -39.50 -7.66
C HIS A 24 -26.92 -40.53 -6.59
N LEU A 25 -26.61 -40.27 -5.31
CA LEU A 25 -27.01 -41.07 -4.16
C LEU A 25 -28.30 -40.55 -3.48
N GLY A 26 -28.99 -39.58 -4.07
CA GLY A 26 -30.26 -39.04 -3.55
C GLY A 26 -30.13 -38.14 -2.31
N ILE A 27 -28.91 -37.71 -1.98
CA ILE A 27 -28.66 -36.83 -0.83
C ILE A 27 -28.80 -35.37 -1.28
N GLU A 28 -29.74 -34.65 -0.65
CA GLU A 28 -29.94 -33.20 -0.81
C GLU A 28 -28.93 -32.43 0.04
N PHE A 29 -28.13 -31.57 -0.60
CA PHE A 29 -27.22 -30.66 0.09
C PHE A 29 -27.87 -29.27 0.19
N LYS A 30 -28.21 -28.83 1.41
CA LYS A 30 -28.59 -27.43 1.64
C LYS A 30 -27.36 -26.55 1.45
N LYS A 31 -27.49 -25.46 0.67
CA LYS A 31 -26.40 -24.52 0.35
C LYS A 31 -25.58 -24.19 1.61
N PRO A 32 -24.25 -24.08 1.53
CA PRO A 32 -23.49 -23.54 2.64
C PRO A 32 -23.94 -22.10 2.85
N HIS A 33 -24.81 -21.87 3.83
CA HIS A 33 -25.07 -20.55 4.37
C HIS A 33 -23.83 -20.18 5.19
N GLN A 34 -22.72 -19.89 4.52
CA GLN A 34 -21.63 -19.21 5.20
C GLN A 34 -22.05 -17.76 5.28
N ILE A 35 -22.59 -17.45 6.46
CA ILE A 35 -22.67 -16.13 7.05
C ILE A 35 -21.32 -15.46 6.76
N ILE A 36 -21.23 -14.73 5.64
CA ILE A 36 -20.27 -13.67 5.52
C ILE A 36 -20.66 -12.74 6.63
N ASN A 37 -19.93 -12.83 7.74
CA ASN A 37 -19.77 -11.72 8.65
C ASN A 37 -19.52 -10.53 7.74
N ARG A 38 -20.57 -9.72 7.50
CA ARG A 38 -20.40 -8.34 7.11
C ARG A 38 -19.75 -7.70 8.33
N ILE A 39 -18.47 -8.02 8.55
CA ILE A 39 -17.57 -7.14 9.26
C ILE A 39 -17.76 -5.85 8.46
N PRO A 40 -18.34 -4.79 9.06
CA PRO A 40 -18.45 -3.55 8.35
C PRO A 40 -17.03 -3.20 7.91
N LEU A 41 -16.81 -3.18 6.59
CA LEU A 41 -15.57 -2.80 5.92
C LEU A 41 -15.31 -1.29 6.08
N ARG A 42 -15.62 -0.78 7.27
CA ARG A 42 -15.71 0.62 7.67
C ARG A 42 -14.95 0.90 8.96
N VAL A 43 -14.42 -0.13 9.63
CA VAL A 43 -13.80 0.01 10.97
C VAL A 43 -12.26 0.04 10.96
N THR A 44 -11.58 -0.12 9.81
CA THR A 44 -10.09 -0.19 9.82
C THR A 44 -9.34 0.87 9.02
N GLN A 45 -9.90 1.49 7.98
CA GLN A 45 -9.13 2.38 7.08
C GLN A 45 -8.58 3.66 7.74
N THR A 46 -9.32 4.27 8.68
CA THR A 46 -8.91 5.54 9.30
C THR A 46 -7.72 5.38 10.25
N ASN A 47 -7.63 4.26 10.97
CA ASN A 47 -6.48 3.92 11.78
C ASN A 47 -5.24 3.55 10.94
N THR A 48 -5.43 3.08 9.70
CA THR A 48 -4.31 2.75 8.79
C THR A 48 -3.69 3.97 8.11
N ILE A 49 -4.50 4.94 7.66
CA ILE A 49 -3.97 6.10 6.93
C ILE A 49 -3.22 7.06 7.87
N LYS A 50 -3.77 7.32 9.05
CA LYS A 50 -3.12 8.18 10.04
C LYS A 50 -1.77 7.61 10.47
N SER A 51 -1.73 6.32 10.81
CA SER A 51 -0.49 5.63 11.16
C SER A 51 0.49 5.57 9.98
N ALA A 52 0.01 5.40 8.74
CA ALA A 52 0.88 5.45 7.56
C ALA A 52 1.55 6.82 7.38
N ILE A 53 0.81 7.91 7.59
CA ILE A 53 1.37 9.27 7.54
C ILE A 53 2.38 9.48 8.68
N GLU A 54 2.04 9.06 9.90
CA GLU A 54 2.94 9.13 11.06
C GLU A 54 4.23 8.35 10.82
N ASN A 55 4.13 7.13 10.31
CA ASN A 55 5.28 6.30 9.95
C ASN A 55 6.13 6.93 8.84
N ALA A 56 5.49 7.48 7.80
CA ALA A 56 6.20 8.18 6.73
C ALA A 56 6.96 9.41 7.25
N LYS A 57 6.39 10.15 8.20
CA LYS A 57 7.05 11.28 8.89
C LYS A 57 8.14 10.84 9.87
N ALA A 58 8.10 9.60 10.36
CA ALA A 58 9.08 9.04 11.29
C ALA A 58 10.33 8.48 10.58
N VAL A 59 10.28 8.27 9.26
CA VAL A 59 11.45 7.84 8.47
C VAL A 59 12.61 8.82 8.71
N PRO A 60 13.83 8.37 9.06
CA PRO A 60 14.93 9.28 9.31
C PRO A 60 15.29 10.10 8.05
N PHE A 61 15.06 11.42 8.09
CA PHE A 61 15.30 12.30 6.93
C PHE A 61 16.75 12.21 6.45
N LYS A 62 17.70 11.99 7.37
CA LYS A 62 19.13 11.80 7.08
C LYS A 62 19.42 10.69 6.05
N GLU A 63 18.50 9.75 5.85
CA GLU A 63 18.64 8.62 4.91
C GLU A 63 18.03 8.92 3.53
N LEU A 64 17.24 10.00 3.41
CA LEU A 64 16.53 10.35 2.17
C LEU A 64 17.34 11.23 1.22
N ALA A 65 18.39 11.87 1.72
CA ALA A 65 19.24 12.79 0.99
C ALA A 65 20.70 12.68 1.42
N LEU A 66 21.61 13.10 0.55
CA LEU A 66 23.02 13.23 0.91
C LEU A 66 23.25 14.55 1.66
N PHE A 67 23.71 14.44 2.89
CA PHE A 67 24.03 15.58 3.74
C PHE A 67 25.55 15.72 3.92
N VAL A 68 26.04 16.96 3.79
CA VAL A 68 27.40 17.35 4.14
C VAL A 68 27.30 18.40 5.24
N ASN A 69 27.84 18.11 6.42
CA ASN A 69 27.71 19.00 7.60
C ASN A 69 26.25 19.41 7.87
N LYS A 70 25.34 18.43 7.86
CA LYS A 70 23.88 18.62 8.05
C LYS A 70 23.20 19.47 7.00
N ARG A 71 23.84 19.72 5.85
CA ARG A 71 23.28 20.53 4.76
C ARG A 71 23.17 19.75 3.46
N THR A 72 22.15 20.06 2.68
CA THR A 72 21.94 19.55 1.32
C THR A 72 21.38 20.66 0.41
N HIS A 73 21.30 20.41 -0.90
CA HIS A 73 20.73 21.38 -1.84
C HIS A 73 19.21 21.46 -1.70
N CYS A 74 18.68 22.68 -1.79
CA CYS A 74 17.25 22.91 -1.74
C CYS A 74 16.59 22.52 -3.07
N LEU A 75 15.49 21.76 -3.02
CA LEU A 75 14.76 21.36 -4.23
C LEU A 75 13.77 22.42 -4.74
N TRP A 76 13.55 23.50 -3.98
CA TRP A 76 12.53 24.53 -4.27
C TRP A 76 13.10 25.80 -4.88
N HIS A 77 14.42 25.95 -4.92
CA HIS A 77 15.09 27.03 -5.64
C HIS A 77 16.47 26.55 -6.08
N ASN A 78 17.01 27.17 -7.11
CA ASN A 78 18.36 26.86 -7.57
C ASN A 78 19.37 27.71 -6.78
N ASP A 79 20.30 27.04 -6.10
CA ASP A 79 21.33 27.68 -5.27
C ASP A 79 22.68 27.04 -5.56
N LYS A 80 23.74 27.86 -5.57
CA LYS A 80 25.12 27.40 -5.75
C LYS A 80 25.62 26.62 -4.54
N HIS A 81 25.07 26.88 -3.36
CA HIS A 81 25.49 26.24 -2.11
C HIS A 81 24.34 25.43 -1.47
N PRO A 82 24.66 24.36 -0.71
CA PRO A 82 23.63 23.61 0.01
C PRO A 82 23.05 24.46 1.14
N SER A 83 21.80 24.89 0.96
CA SER A 83 21.08 25.80 1.85
C SER A 83 19.97 25.13 2.67
N LEU A 84 19.66 23.86 2.43
CA LEU A 84 18.67 23.09 3.17
C LEU A 84 19.35 22.38 4.35
N TYR A 85 19.03 22.77 5.58
CA TYR A 85 19.65 22.27 6.81
C TYR A 85 18.77 21.28 7.56
N LEU A 86 19.37 20.18 8.01
CA LEU A 86 18.70 19.11 8.76
C LEU A 86 18.68 19.39 10.26
N TYR A 87 17.46 19.46 10.79
CA TYR A 87 17.17 19.45 12.22
C TYR A 87 16.85 18.01 12.65
N GLU A 88 17.88 17.27 13.06
CA GLU A 88 17.80 15.83 13.33
C GLU A 88 16.81 15.47 14.45
N LYS A 89 16.69 16.31 15.50
CA LYS A 89 15.78 16.03 16.62
C LYS A 89 14.31 16.14 16.21
N GLU A 90 14.02 17.06 15.30
CA GLU A 90 12.69 17.34 14.78
C GLU A 90 12.37 16.59 13.49
N ASN A 91 13.33 15.81 12.96
CA ASN A 91 13.24 15.07 11.70
C ASN A 91 12.71 15.91 10.51
N ARG A 92 13.18 17.16 10.41
CA ARG A 92 12.75 18.11 9.37
C ARG A 92 13.93 18.88 8.80
N CYS A 93 13.74 19.45 7.62
CA CYS A 93 14.71 20.37 7.05
C CYS A 93 14.14 21.79 6.91
N VAL A 94 15.00 22.79 7.05
CA VAL A 94 14.64 24.19 6.74
C VAL A 94 15.70 24.79 5.83
N CYS A 95 15.24 25.48 4.80
CA CYS A 95 16.12 26.24 3.92
C CYS A 95 16.32 27.66 4.44
N PHE A 96 17.56 28.06 4.67
CA PHE A 96 17.88 29.40 5.17
C PHE A 96 17.75 30.52 4.13
N VAL A 97 17.66 30.17 2.84
CA VAL A 97 17.56 31.13 1.73
C VAL A 97 16.10 31.39 1.38
N CYS A 98 15.33 30.34 1.06
CA CYS A 98 13.93 30.49 0.65
C CYS A 98 12.92 30.30 1.80
N GLY A 99 13.37 29.97 3.01
CA GLY A 99 12.51 29.81 4.19
C GLY A 99 11.64 28.55 4.19
N LYS A 100 11.78 27.63 3.22
CA LYS A 100 10.98 26.40 3.20
C LYS A 100 11.34 25.47 4.36
N SER A 101 10.34 25.17 5.18
CA SER A 101 10.36 24.11 6.19
C SER A 101 9.65 22.88 5.62
N VAL A 102 10.30 21.74 5.61
CA VAL A 102 9.84 20.53 4.91
C VAL A 102 10.05 19.28 5.75
N ASP A 103 9.09 18.38 5.72
CA ASP A 103 9.21 17.03 6.28
C ASP A 103 9.63 16.00 5.21
N THR A 104 9.74 14.74 5.62
CA THR A 104 10.11 13.64 4.74
C THR A 104 9.16 13.47 3.57
N ILE A 105 7.86 13.65 3.79
CA ILE A 105 6.83 13.50 2.75
C ILE A 105 6.96 14.64 1.73
N ASP A 106 7.06 15.88 2.20
CA ASP A 106 7.25 17.05 1.33
C ASP A 106 8.49 16.90 0.44
N TYR A 107 9.57 16.37 1.01
CA TYR A 107 10.82 16.14 0.30
C TYR A 107 10.67 15.11 -0.81
N ILE A 108 10.07 13.96 -0.53
CA ILE A 108 9.83 12.90 -1.52
C ILE A 108 8.87 13.37 -2.62
N MET A 109 7.80 14.08 -2.25
CA MET A 109 6.89 14.67 -3.23
C MET A 109 7.64 15.55 -4.22
N LYS A 110 8.57 16.37 -3.75
CA LYS A 110 9.34 17.27 -4.61
C LYS A 110 10.44 16.56 -5.40
N ARG A 111 11.16 15.61 -4.79
CA ARG A 111 12.26 14.86 -5.40
C ARG A 111 11.78 13.95 -6.52
N ASP A 112 10.70 13.21 -6.27
CA ASP A 112 10.20 12.16 -7.17
C ASP A 112 9.02 12.65 -8.02
N ASN A 113 8.58 13.90 -7.82
CA ASN A 113 7.44 14.52 -8.51
C ASN A 113 6.14 13.68 -8.39
N VAL A 114 5.88 13.21 -7.17
CA VAL A 114 4.72 12.38 -6.83
C VAL A 114 3.72 13.14 -5.95
N ARG A 115 2.48 12.67 -5.93
CA ARG A 115 1.44 13.22 -5.05
C ARG A 115 1.61 12.70 -3.64
N PHE A 116 0.98 13.38 -2.68
CA PHE A 116 1.06 13.07 -1.24
C PHE A 116 0.83 11.59 -0.91
N ILE A 117 -0.24 10.97 -1.43
CA ILE A 117 -0.56 9.57 -1.14
C ILE A 117 0.53 8.62 -1.65
N ASP A 118 1.10 8.90 -2.82
CA ASP A 118 2.15 8.08 -3.40
C ASP A 118 3.46 8.25 -2.62
N ALA A 119 3.79 9.48 -2.19
CA ALA A 119 4.93 9.74 -1.31
C ALA A 119 4.81 8.99 0.04
N VAL A 120 3.61 8.97 0.65
CA VAL A 120 3.37 8.21 1.88
C VAL A 120 3.59 6.71 1.65
N LYS A 121 3.10 6.15 0.54
CA LYS A 121 3.31 4.74 0.19
C LYS A 121 4.76 4.39 -0.07
N LEU A 122 5.54 5.30 -0.67
CA LEU A 122 6.96 5.11 -0.91
C LEU A 122 7.78 5.10 0.40
N LEU A 123 7.39 5.92 1.38
CA LEU A 123 8.08 6.03 2.68
C LEU A 123 7.65 4.97 3.68
N ALA A 124 6.36 4.68 3.74
CA ALA A 124 5.75 3.72 4.64
C ALA A 124 4.83 2.81 3.82
N PRO A 125 5.36 1.74 3.19
CA PRO A 125 4.53 0.79 2.49
C PRO A 125 3.54 0.21 3.48
N ILE A 126 2.26 0.54 3.28
CA ILE A 126 1.19 -0.09 4.02
C ILE A 126 1.23 -1.56 3.61
N PRO A 127 1.36 -2.52 4.56
CA PRO A 127 1.22 -3.92 4.21
C PRO A 127 -0.13 -4.06 3.53
N GLN A 128 -0.12 -4.37 2.23
CA GLN A 128 -1.34 -4.70 1.53
C GLN A 128 -1.83 -5.96 2.19
N VAL A 129 -2.88 -5.85 2.99
CA VAL A 129 -3.69 -7.01 3.33
C VAL A 129 -4.30 -7.40 2.00
N ASP A 130 -3.70 -8.39 1.35
CA ASP A 130 -4.24 -8.98 0.13
C ASP A 130 -5.66 -9.43 0.45
N VAL A 131 -6.65 -8.61 0.08
CA VAL A 131 -8.04 -9.04 0.05
C VAL A 131 -8.15 -9.98 -1.14
N GLY A 132 -7.76 -11.23 -0.92
CA GLY A 132 -8.02 -12.37 -1.78
C GLY A 132 -7.66 -12.20 -3.25
N ASN A 133 -6.39 -12.36 -3.58
CA ASN A 133 -6.06 -13.31 -4.64
C ASN A 133 -5.45 -14.54 -3.95
N THR A 134 -6.32 -15.42 -3.47
CA THR A 134 -5.90 -16.70 -2.92
C THR A 134 -5.27 -17.53 -4.04
N VAL A 135 -3.95 -17.58 -4.09
CA VAL A 135 -3.28 -18.83 -4.42
C VAL A 135 -2.78 -19.38 -3.09
N LEU A 136 -3.64 -20.14 -2.39
CA LEU A 136 -3.17 -21.00 -1.31
C LEU A 136 -2.53 -22.22 -1.98
N CYS A 137 -1.30 -22.07 -2.45
CA CYS A 137 -0.39 -23.20 -2.45
C CYS A 137 0.03 -23.39 -0.99
N ASP A 138 -0.54 -24.40 -0.34
CA ASP A 138 0.21 -25.37 0.48
C ASP A 138 -0.76 -26.34 1.18
N THR A 139 -0.94 -27.47 0.50
CA THR A 139 -0.90 -28.83 1.03
C THR A 139 -1.42 -29.06 2.45
N ILE A 140 -2.67 -29.51 2.56
CA ILE A 140 -3.03 -30.51 3.58
C ILE A 140 -2.64 -31.88 3.01
N LYS A 141 -1.65 -32.50 3.65
CA LYS A 141 -1.19 -33.86 3.40
C LYS A 141 -2.36 -34.85 3.41
N LYS A 142 -2.40 -35.74 2.43
CA LYS A 142 -2.49 -37.17 2.69
C LYS A 142 -1.37 -37.86 1.94
#